data_AF-A0A183CDN4-F1
#
_entry.id   AF-A0A183CDN4-F1
#
_cell.length_a   1.000
_cell.length_b   1.000
_cell.length_c   1.000
_cell.angle_alpha   90.00
_cell.angle_beta   90.00
_cell.angle_gamma   90.00
#
_symmetry.space_group_name_H-M   'P 1'
#
loop_
_entity.id
_entity.type
_entity.pdbx_description
1 polymer ?
#
loop_
_entity_poly.entity_id
_entity_poly.type
_entity_poly.pdbx_seq_one_letter_code
_entity_poly.pdbx_strand_id
1 'polypeptide(L)'
;MKAPALPKLDSQAMLLTQTIRSHDTALFSSMVARMGRNWPTINLTIKELPTSEVLPLMRMIDQHLRQHGKEIKNLDLWLSWVNKILHVHSGYLATVPDLTSHIGLIAEWMERRVQHLDKLFQLQGKLSFMLSSLPSQNESQMIDQD
;
A
#
# COMPACT_ATOMS: atom_id res chain seq x y z
N MET A 1 10.47 24.11 -8.26
CA MET A 1 9.26 23.66 -9.00
C MET A 1 8.18 23.35 -7.97
N LYS A 2 7.07 24.10 -7.98
CA LYS A 2 5.97 23.98 -7.00
C LYS A 2 5.10 22.81 -7.44
N ALA A 3 4.91 21.80 -6.59
CA ALA A 3 4.02 20.67 -6.89
C ALA A 3 2.61 21.21 -7.24
N PRO A 4 1.95 20.74 -8.30
CA PRO A 4 0.62 21.22 -8.65
C PRO A 4 -0.33 20.92 -7.49
N ALA A 5 -1.06 21.95 -7.05
CA ALA A 5 -2.04 21.83 -5.98
C ALA A 5 -3.03 20.70 -6.30
N LEU A 6 -3.38 19.92 -5.27
CA LEU A 6 -4.38 18.86 -5.42
C LEU A 6 -5.67 19.46 -6.00
N PRO A 7 -6.28 18.85 -7.03
CA PRO A 7 -7.54 19.33 -7.57
C PRO A 7 -8.62 19.39 -6.47
N LYS A 8 -9.65 20.21 -6.66
CA LYS A 8 -10.79 20.29 -5.73
C LYS A 8 -11.39 18.90 -5.48
N LEU A 9 -11.95 18.67 -4.31
CA LEU A 9 -12.45 17.36 -3.87
C LEU A 9 -13.40 16.70 -4.90
N ASP A 10 -14.40 17.44 -5.39
CA ASP A 10 -15.36 16.94 -6.38
C ASP A 10 -14.66 16.50 -7.68
N SER A 11 -13.64 17.26 -8.09
CA SER A 11 -12.83 16.92 -9.26
C SER A 11 -12.02 15.64 -9.06
N GLN A 12 -11.65 15.28 -7.83
CA GLN A 12 -10.93 14.04 -7.56
C GLN A 12 -11.84 12.81 -7.62
N ALA A 13 -13.05 12.89 -7.05
CA ALA A 13 -14.03 11.80 -7.11
C ALA A 13 -14.51 11.55 -8.54
N MET A 14 -14.74 12.63 -9.31
CA MET A 14 -15.06 12.54 -10.73
C MET A 14 -13.91 11.93 -11.54
N LEU A 15 -12.66 12.38 -11.31
CA LEU A 15 -11.50 11.83 -11.99
C LEU A 15 -11.32 10.34 -11.64
N LEU A 16 -11.49 9.95 -10.37
CA LEU A 16 -11.41 8.56 -9.94
C LEU A 16 -12.47 7.70 -10.66
N THR A 17 -13.71 8.17 -10.72
CA THR A 17 -14.80 7.49 -11.44
C THR A 17 -14.46 7.30 -12.92
N GLN A 18 -13.93 8.34 -13.58
CA GLN A 18 -13.49 8.25 -14.96
C GLN A 18 -12.38 7.22 -15.14
N THR A 19 -11.38 7.24 -14.24
CA THR A 19 -10.24 6.31 -14.24
C THR A 19 -10.70 4.86 -14.14
N ILE A 20 -11.69 4.61 -13.28
CA ILE A 20 -12.28 3.28 -13.09
C ILE A 20 -12.96 2.80 -14.36
N ARG A 21 -13.77 3.66 -14.99
CA ARG A 21 -14.50 3.34 -16.22
C ARG A 21 -13.59 3.14 -17.43
N SER A 22 -12.49 3.87 -17.50
CA SER A 22 -11.49 3.71 -18.57
C SER A 22 -10.48 2.60 -18.28
N HIS A 23 -10.54 1.95 -17.12
CA HIS A 23 -9.56 0.97 -16.65
C HIS A 23 -8.10 1.47 -16.73
N ASP A 24 -7.89 2.77 -16.52
CA ASP A 24 -6.55 3.38 -16.64
C ASP A 24 -5.76 3.22 -15.33
N THR A 25 -5.06 2.10 -15.21
CA THR A 25 -4.26 1.77 -14.02
C THR A 25 -3.05 2.69 -13.84
N ALA A 26 -2.52 3.28 -14.91
CA ALA A 26 -1.42 4.22 -14.85
C ALA A 26 -1.87 5.57 -14.26
N LEU A 27 -3.03 6.08 -14.70
CA LEU A 27 -3.62 7.27 -14.15
C LEU A 27 -4.04 7.06 -12.69
N PHE A 28 -4.59 5.89 -12.35
CA PHE A 28 -4.90 5.54 -10.96
C PHE A 28 -3.66 5.55 -10.07
N SER A 29 -2.58 4.90 -10.51
CA SER A 29 -1.30 4.90 -9.79
C SER A 29 -0.74 6.31 -9.59
N SER A 30 -0.83 7.16 -10.63
CA SER A 30 -0.42 8.56 -10.52
C SER A 30 -1.27 9.35 -9.52
N MET A 31 -2.58 9.06 -9.44
CA MET A 31 -3.50 9.68 -8.50
C MET A 31 -3.17 9.27 -7.06
N VAL A 32 -2.97 7.98 -6.80
CA VAL A 32 -2.58 7.44 -5.49
C VAL A 32 -1.27 8.08 -5.03
N ALA A 33 -0.27 8.16 -5.93
CA ALA A 33 1.00 8.81 -5.63
C ALA A 33 0.86 10.31 -5.35
N ARG A 34 0.03 11.03 -6.14
CA ARG A 34 -0.20 12.47 -5.99
C ARG A 34 -0.96 12.81 -4.71
N MET A 35 -1.98 12.03 -4.35
CA MET A 35 -2.75 12.22 -3.11
C MET A 35 -1.90 11.88 -1.87
N GLY A 36 -0.91 11.00 -2.01
CA GLY A 36 0.06 10.70 -0.96
C GLY A 36 -0.63 10.27 0.34
N ARG A 37 -0.14 10.78 1.48
CA ARG A 37 -0.69 10.50 2.81
C ARG A 37 -1.76 11.52 3.26
N ASN A 38 -2.44 12.18 2.33
CA ASN A 38 -3.53 13.10 2.65
C ASN A 38 -4.82 12.32 2.95
N TRP A 39 -4.86 11.69 4.13
CA TRP A 39 -5.98 10.84 4.57
C TRP A 39 -7.34 11.53 4.58
N PRO A 40 -7.48 12.81 5.00
CA PRO A 40 -8.75 13.51 4.91
C PRO A 40 -9.27 13.57 3.48
N THR A 41 -8.40 13.83 2.51
CA THR A 41 -8.78 13.91 1.10
C THR A 41 -9.14 12.54 0.55
N ILE A 42 -8.34 11.50 0.82
CA ILE A 42 -8.65 10.12 0.42
C ILE A 42 -10.01 9.67 0.97
N ASN A 43 -10.28 9.95 2.25
CA ASN A 43 -11.55 9.64 2.90
C ASN A 43 -12.73 10.30 2.19
N LEU A 44 -12.61 11.59 1.89
CA LEU A 44 -13.68 12.34 1.23
C LEU A 44 -13.88 11.84 -0.21
N THR A 45 -12.81 11.63 -0.97
CA THR A 45 -12.88 11.10 -2.35
C THR A 45 -13.54 9.73 -2.40
N ILE A 46 -13.27 8.84 -1.44
CA ILE A 46 -13.91 7.51 -1.36
C ILE A 46 -15.38 7.61 -0.93
N LYS A 47 -15.74 8.58 -0.08
CA LYS A 47 -17.14 8.82 0.34
C LYS A 47 -18.00 9.33 -0.81
N GLU A 48 -17.46 10.22 -1.64
CA GLU A 48 -18.14 10.78 -2.81
C GLU A 48 -18.18 9.79 -3.99
N LEU A 49 -17.47 8.65 -3.91
CA LEU A 49 -17.47 7.64 -4.95
C LEU A 49 -18.83 6.92 -5.00
N PRO A 50 -19.47 6.80 -6.18
CA PRO A 50 -20.69 6.02 -6.33
C PRO A 50 -20.48 4.55 -5.92
N THR A 51 -21.46 3.98 -5.21
CA THR A 51 -21.39 2.60 -4.70
C THR A 51 -21.16 1.57 -5.81
N SER A 52 -21.66 1.82 -7.03
CA SER A 52 -21.46 0.97 -8.21
C SER A 52 -19.99 0.83 -8.62
N GLU A 53 -19.16 1.83 -8.31
CA GLU A 53 -17.75 1.90 -8.71
C GLU A 53 -16.80 1.31 -7.64
N VAL A 54 -17.32 0.92 -6.47
CA VAL A 54 -16.54 0.37 -5.35
C VAL A 54 -15.88 -0.97 -5.70
N LEU A 55 -16.65 -1.92 -6.27
CA LEU A 55 -16.11 -3.22 -6.67
C LEU A 55 -15.13 -3.12 -7.86
N PRO A 56 -15.43 -2.34 -8.92
CA PRO A 56 -14.45 -2.03 -9.96
C PRO A 56 -13.14 -1.44 -9.41
N LEU A 57 -13.21 -0.51 -8.45
CA LEU A 57 -12.02 0.07 -7.82
C LEU A 57 -11.20 -0.98 -7.08
N MET A 58 -11.84 -1.86 -6.29
CA MET A 58 -11.17 -2.97 -5.63
C MET A 58 -10.45 -3.89 -6.61
N ARG A 59 -11.09 -4.21 -7.74
CA ARG A 59 -10.47 -5.03 -8.81
C ARG A 59 -9.25 -4.34 -9.43
N MET A 60 -9.30 -3.03 -9.65
CA MET A 60 -8.14 -2.28 -10.14
C MET A 60 -6.97 -2.29 -9.14
N ILE A 61 -7.26 -2.18 -7.84
CA ILE A 61 -6.23 -2.29 -6.80
C ILE A 61 -5.63 -3.69 -6.79
N ASP A 62 -6.45 -4.75 -6.79
CA ASP A 62 -5.96 -6.14 -6.87
C ASP A 62 -5.06 -6.35 -8.08
N GLN A 63 -5.50 -5.89 -9.26
CA GLN A 63 -4.71 -5.97 -10.49
C GLN A 63 -3.36 -5.26 -10.34
N HIS A 64 -3.34 -4.04 -9.78
CA HIS A 64 -2.10 -3.30 -9.56
C HIS A 64 -1.15 -4.03 -8.59
N LEU A 65 -1.67 -4.54 -7.47
CA LEU A 65 -0.89 -5.28 -6.48
C LEU A 65 -0.29 -6.56 -7.08
N ARG A 66 -1.04 -7.26 -7.93
CA ARG A 66 -0.58 -8.48 -8.61
C ARG A 66 0.45 -8.19 -9.69
N GLN A 67 0.24 -7.15 -10.50
CA GLN A 67 1.14 -6.79 -11.60
C GLN A 67 2.51 -6.32 -11.11
N HIS A 68 2.55 -5.52 -10.04
CA HIS A 68 3.80 -4.92 -9.56
C HIS A 68 4.45 -5.70 -8.40
N GLY A 69 3.73 -6.65 -7.79
CA GLY A 69 4.28 -7.65 -6.87
C GLY A 69 5.27 -7.09 -5.83
N LYS A 70 6.53 -7.53 -5.91
CA LYS A 70 7.62 -7.17 -4.97
C LYS A 70 8.10 -5.73 -5.12
N GLU A 71 7.89 -5.10 -6.27
CA GLU A 71 8.45 -3.78 -6.63
C GLU A 71 7.46 -2.62 -6.43
N ILE A 72 6.31 -2.88 -5.79
CA ILE A 72 5.31 -1.84 -5.51
C ILE A 72 5.93 -0.74 -4.66
N LYS A 73 6.08 0.44 -5.28
CA LYS A 73 6.39 1.67 -4.57
C LYS A 73 5.17 2.13 -3.78
N ASN A 74 5.41 2.65 -2.58
CA ASN A 74 4.37 3.21 -1.70
C ASN A 74 3.23 2.21 -1.38
N LEU A 75 3.59 0.94 -1.10
CA LEU A 75 2.60 -0.09 -0.75
C LEU A 75 1.68 0.32 0.41
N ASP A 76 2.22 1.07 1.38
CA ASP A 76 1.47 1.64 2.50
C ASP A 76 0.27 2.47 2.03
N LEU A 77 0.43 3.24 0.95
CA LEU A 77 -0.66 4.01 0.35
C LEU A 77 -1.74 3.09 -0.22
N TRP A 78 -1.38 2.11 -1.03
CA TRP A 78 -2.32 1.17 -1.64
C TRP A 78 -3.14 0.41 -0.61
N LEU A 79 -2.48 -0.09 0.44
CA LEU A 79 -3.17 -0.78 1.54
C LEU A 79 -4.09 0.15 2.33
N SER A 80 -3.71 1.42 2.48
CA SER A 80 -4.56 2.43 3.12
C SER A 80 -5.82 2.72 2.31
N TRP A 81 -5.73 2.74 0.97
CA TRP A 81 -6.91 2.84 0.10
C TRP A 81 -7.84 1.65 0.27
N VAL A 82 -7.32 0.42 0.28
CA VAL A 82 -8.11 -0.79 0.55
C VAL A 82 -8.81 -0.69 1.90
N ASN A 83 -8.06 -0.41 2.97
CA ASN A 83 -8.60 -0.24 4.31
C ASN A 83 -9.72 0.79 4.34
N LYS A 84 -9.52 1.91 3.62
CA LYS A 84 -10.50 2.99 3.62
C LYS A 84 -11.78 2.65 2.88
N ILE A 85 -11.68 1.95 1.75
CA ILE A 85 -12.83 1.44 1.00
C ILE A 85 -13.63 0.48 1.89
N LEU A 86 -12.95 -0.46 2.56
CA LEU A 86 -13.59 -1.40 3.48
C LEU A 86 -14.35 -0.69 4.61
N HIS A 87 -13.77 0.35 5.18
CA HIS A 87 -14.39 1.08 6.28
C HIS A 87 -15.60 1.92 5.82
N VAL A 88 -15.44 2.70 4.74
CA VAL A 88 -16.49 3.62 4.26
C VAL A 88 -17.66 2.85 3.65
N HIS A 89 -17.39 1.82 2.85
CA HIS A 89 -18.41 1.07 2.11
C HIS A 89 -18.76 -0.27 2.78
N SER A 90 -18.41 -0.47 4.06
CA SER A 90 -18.64 -1.72 4.81
C SER A 90 -20.08 -2.21 4.72
N GLY A 91 -21.07 -1.32 4.89
CA GLY A 91 -22.49 -1.66 4.81
C GLY A 91 -22.89 -2.18 3.43
N TYR A 92 -22.41 -1.55 2.35
CA TYR A 92 -22.65 -2.04 0.99
C TYR A 92 -21.94 -3.36 0.75
N LEU A 93 -20.65 -3.45 1.09
CA LEU A 93 -19.85 -4.65 0.89
C LEU A 93 -20.47 -5.86 1.59
N ALA A 94 -21.00 -5.70 2.80
CA ALA A 94 -21.71 -6.77 3.52
C ALA A 94 -22.94 -7.32 2.77
N THR A 95 -23.52 -6.56 1.83
CA THR A 95 -24.64 -7.01 0.99
C THR A 95 -24.19 -7.68 -0.32
N VAL A 96 -22.90 -7.61 -0.68
CA VAL A 96 -22.38 -8.17 -1.93
C VAL A 96 -22.22 -9.69 -1.78
N PRO A 97 -22.94 -10.51 -2.57
CA PRO A 97 -22.72 -11.95 -2.58
C PRO A 97 -21.33 -12.26 -3.13
N ASP A 98 -20.68 -13.28 -2.57
CA ASP A 98 -19.33 -13.70 -2.99
C ASP A 98 -18.27 -12.58 -2.89
N LEU A 99 -18.42 -11.70 -1.89
CA LEU A 99 -17.40 -10.67 -1.63
C LEU A 99 -16.02 -11.29 -1.34
N THR A 100 -16.00 -12.48 -0.74
CA THR A 100 -14.78 -13.22 -0.40
C THR A 100 -13.95 -13.52 -1.65
N SER A 101 -14.55 -13.76 -2.83
CA SER A 101 -13.76 -13.95 -4.05
C SER A 101 -13.08 -12.66 -4.53
N HIS A 102 -13.67 -11.49 -4.25
CA HIS A 102 -13.15 -10.19 -4.66
C HIS A 102 -12.08 -9.65 -3.70
N ILE A 103 -12.31 -9.75 -2.39
CA ILE A 103 -11.36 -9.27 -1.36
C ILE A 103 -10.35 -10.34 -1.00
N GLY A 104 -10.72 -11.63 -1.09
CA GLY A 104 -9.85 -12.75 -0.75
C GLY A 104 -8.58 -12.79 -1.58
N LEU A 105 -8.63 -12.32 -2.83
CA LEU A 105 -7.45 -12.20 -3.69
C LEU A 105 -6.41 -11.19 -3.16
N ILE A 106 -6.87 -10.08 -2.59
CA ILE A 106 -5.99 -9.08 -1.94
C ILE A 106 -5.49 -9.63 -0.60
N ALA A 107 -6.35 -10.31 0.17
CA ALA A 107 -5.96 -10.94 1.44
C ALA A 107 -4.91 -12.04 1.26
N GLU A 108 -5.09 -12.94 0.30
CA GLU A 108 -4.13 -14.00 -0.05
C GLU A 108 -2.81 -13.41 -0.55
N TRP A 109 -2.85 -12.31 -1.30
CA TRP A 109 -1.65 -11.59 -1.70
C TRP A 109 -0.90 -11.00 -0.49
N MET A 110 -1.61 -10.41 0.47
CA MET A 110 -1.02 -9.90 1.71
C MET A 110 -0.41 -11.01 2.55
N GLU A 111 -1.12 -12.13 2.71
CA GLU A 111 -0.66 -13.31 3.48
C GLU A 111 0.66 -13.83 2.92
N ARG A 112 0.73 -14.03 1.59
CA ARG A 112 1.96 -14.45 0.91
C ARG A 112 3.11 -13.46 1.07
N ARG A 113 2.83 -12.17 1.29
CA ARG A 113 3.86 -11.16 1.51
C ARG A 113 4.44 -11.22 2.92
N VAL A 114 3.65 -11.62 3.92
CA VAL A 114 4.07 -11.68 5.33
C VAL A 114 4.50 -13.08 5.79
N GLN A 115 4.18 -14.15 5.03
CA GLN A 115 4.40 -15.55 5.41
C GLN A 115 5.85 -15.95 5.78
N HIS A 116 6.85 -15.11 5.46
CA HIS A 116 8.26 -15.37 5.76
C HIS A 116 8.91 -14.28 6.62
N LEU A 117 8.12 -13.34 7.14
CA LEU A 117 8.62 -12.21 7.90
C LEU A 117 9.34 -12.64 9.18
N ASP A 118 8.82 -13.65 9.88
CA ASP A 118 9.46 -14.19 11.09
C ASP A 118 10.86 -14.75 10.82
N LYS A 119 11.02 -15.52 9.75
CA LYS A 119 12.32 -16.07 9.34
C LYS A 119 13.29 -14.96 8.95
N LEU A 120 12.79 -13.89 8.32
CA LEU A 120 13.58 -12.73 7.95
C LEU A 120 14.07 -11.95 9.19
N PHE A 121 13.20 -11.74 10.19
CA PHE A 121 13.59 -11.11 11.45
C PHE A 121 14.61 -11.93 12.22
N GLN A 122 14.47 -13.26 12.24
CA GLN A 122 15.48 -14.14 12.84
C GLN A 122 16.84 -14.00 12.14
N LEU A 123 16.86 -13.96 10.81
CA LEU A 123 18.09 -13.76 10.03
C LEU A 123 18.70 -12.38 10.31
N GLN A 124 17.89 -11.32 10.32
CA GLN A 124 18.33 -9.98 10.66
C GLN A 124 18.98 -9.95 12.05
N GLY A 125 18.35 -10.56 13.06
CA GLY A 125 18.90 -10.64 14.42
C GLY A 125 20.25 -11.35 14.47
N LYS A 126 20.41 -12.48 13.76
CA LYS A 126 21.68 -13.20 13.66
C LYS A 126 22.77 -12.34 13.00
N LEU A 127 22.44 -11.67 11.90
CA LEU A 127 23.38 -10.77 11.21
C LEU A 127 23.78 -9.58 12.07
N SER A 128 22.82 -8.93 12.73
CA SER A 128 23.11 -7.83 13.67
C SER A 128 24.00 -8.27 14.82
N PHE A 129 23.76 -9.46 15.39
CA PHE A 129 24.61 -10.03 16.42
C PHE A 129 26.03 -10.32 15.93
N MET A 130 26.19 -10.89 14.73
CA MET A 130 27.51 -11.14 14.14
C MET A 130 28.26 -9.82 13.89
N LEU A 131 27.58 -8.81 13.33
CA LEU A 131 28.16 -7.49 13.07
C LEU A 131 28.56 -6.77 14.37
N SER A 132 27.78 -6.90 15.45
CA SER A 132 28.14 -6.33 16.75
C SER A 132 29.25 -7.09 17.47
N SER A 133 29.44 -8.37 17.13
CA SER A 133 30.48 -9.23 17.73
C SER A 133 31.83 -9.13 17.02
N LEU A 134 31.91 -8.44 15.87
CA LEU A 134 33.19 -8.10 15.26
C LEU A 134 33.91 -7.14 16.20
N PRO A 135 35.03 -7.54 16.83
CA PRO A 135 35.79 -6.64 17.66
C PRO A 135 36.27 -5.48 16.78
N SER A 136 36.23 -4.26 17.32
CA SER A 136 37.00 -3.14 16.79
C SER A 136 38.46 -3.60 16.70
N GLN A 137 38.89 -4.11 15.54
CA GLN A 137 40.27 -4.54 15.28
C GLN A 137 41.30 -3.39 15.48
N ASN A 138 40.83 -2.18 15.84
CA ASN A 138 41.64 -1.03 16.18
C ASN A 138 41.99 -0.87 17.67
N GLU A 139 41.33 -1.53 18.63
CA GLU A 139 41.61 -1.31 20.06
C GLU A 139 42.60 -2.31 20.68
N SER A 140 42.86 -3.44 20.03
CA SER A 140 43.82 -4.44 20.54
C SER A 140 45.29 -4.18 20.17
N GLN A 141 45.62 -3.05 19.51
CA GLN A 141 47.01 -2.65 19.22
C GLN A 141 47.60 -1.60 20.18
N MET A 142 46.85 -1.10 21.17
CA MET A 142 47.35 -0.06 22.10
C MET A 142 47.78 -0.56 23.49
N ILE A 143 47.76 -1.88 23.76
CA ILE A 143 48.03 -2.41 25.12
C ILE A 143 49.41 -3.09 25.26
N ASP A 144 50.23 -3.12 24.20
CA ASP A 144 51.53 -3.84 24.22
C ASP A 144 52.76 -2.91 24.04
N GLN A 145 52.64 -1.62 24.37
CA GLN A 145 53.77 -0.69 24.47
C GLN A 145 53.73 0.06 25.80
N ASP A 146 54.16 -0.60 26.88
CA ASP A 146 54.73 0.03 28.08
C ASP A 146 55.74 -0.93 28.74
#